data_AF-A0A183P713-F1
#
_entry.id   AF-A0A183P713-F1
#
_cell.length_a   1.000
_cell.length_b   1.000
_cell.length_c   1.000
_cell.angle_alpha   90.00
_cell.angle_beta   90.00
_cell.angle_gamma   90.00
#
_symmetry.space_group_name_H-M   'P 1'
#
loop_
_entity.id
_entity.type
_entity.pdbx_description
1 polymer ?
#
loop_
_entity_poly.entity_id
_entity_poly.type
_entity_poly.pdbx_seq_one_letter_code
_entity_poly.pdbx_strand_id
1 'polypeptide(L)'
;MQKAYLLEANRRLVDNIIIMINHALSNQIDWKELALIVEDAKQRDDPIACHIVELKLQTSQAVIRLKDPFESSSDVNETLMESGKKHEYTEVVVDIDVNALTNARKYYDKKRAASKKEEKTISVSRKILKSAVHNAEMKMKTAKTVAQITEVRKPMWYVYLYAMT
;
A
#
# COMPACT_ATOMS: atom_id res chain seq x y z
N MET A 1 0.37 0.98 -9.00
CA MET A 1 0.95 1.38 -10.29
C MET A 1 -0.08 2.15 -11.09
N GLN A 2 -1.28 1.59 -11.27
CA GLN A 2 -2.38 2.19 -12.01
C GLN A 2 -2.62 3.68 -11.69
N LYS A 3 -2.68 4.07 -10.41
CA LYS A 3 -2.85 5.49 -10.03
C LYS A 3 -1.74 6.42 -10.53
N ALA A 4 -0.48 5.97 -10.50
CA ALA A 4 0.65 6.77 -10.98
C ALA A 4 0.66 6.87 -12.50
N TYR A 5 0.36 5.76 -13.18
CA TYR A 5 0.22 5.70 -14.63
C TYR A 5 -0.91 6.61 -15.13
N LEU A 6 -2.07 6.60 -14.48
CA LEU A 6 -3.21 7.46 -14.83
C LEU A 6 -2.89 8.94 -14.69
N LEU A 7 -2.05 9.32 -13.73
CA LEU A 7 -1.56 10.70 -13.59
C LEU A 7 -0.61 11.10 -14.72
N GLU A 8 0.19 10.15 -15.23
CA GLU A 8 1.08 10.39 -16.36
C GLU A 8 0.30 10.49 -17.67
N ALA A 9 -0.66 9.59 -17.89
CA ALA A 9 -1.53 9.59 -19.06
C ALA A 9 -2.39 10.87 -19.16
N ASN A 10 -2.92 11.33 -18.01
CA ASN A 10 -3.79 12.51 -17.93
C ASN A 10 -3.09 13.76 -17.41
N ARG A 11 -1.77 13.89 -17.65
CA ARG A 11 -0.95 14.99 -17.11
C ARG A 11 -1.55 16.37 -17.34
N ARG A 12 -1.97 16.66 -18.58
CA ARG A 12 -2.48 17.98 -18.98
C ARG A 12 -3.75 18.34 -18.23
N LEU A 13 -4.66 17.39 -18.06
CA LEU A 13 -5.92 17.61 -17.36
C LEU A 13 -5.67 17.93 -15.88
N VAL A 14 -4.79 17.15 -15.24
CA VAL A 14 -4.45 17.33 -13.82
C VAL A 14 -3.76 18.67 -13.59
N ASP A 15 -2.78 19.04 -14.43
CA ASP A 15 -2.09 20.32 -14.33
C ASP A 15 -3.08 21.50 -14.53
N ASN A 16 -4.02 21.39 -15.46
CA ASN A 16 -5.06 22.41 -15.66
C ASN A 16 -5.99 22.54 -14.44
N ILE A 17 -6.38 21.43 -13.81
CA ILE A 17 -7.17 21.45 -12.57
C ILE A 17 -6.40 22.17 -11.46
N ILE A 18 -5.12 21.85 -11.30
CA ILE A 18 -4.25 22.48 -10.30
C ILE A 18 -4.16 24.00 -10.55
N ILE A 19 -3.95 24.42 -11.79
CA ILE A 19 -3.89 25.84 -12.17
C ILE A 19 -5.23 26.53 -11.88
N MET A 20 -6.36 25.92 -12.25
CA MET A 20 -7.70 26.47 -11.99
C MET A 20 -7.94 26.69 -10.49
N ILE A 21 -7.61 25.68 -9.67
CA ILE A 21 -7.75 25.76 -8.21
C ILE A 21 -6.83 26.85 -7.66
N ASN A 22 -5.55 26.87 -8.06
CA ASN A 22 -4.59 27.88 -7.58
C ASN A 22 -4.97 29.30 -8.00
N HIS A 23 -5.54 29.47 -9.20
CA HIS A 23 -6.08 30.74 -9.65
C HIS A 23 -7.26 31.19 -8.78
N ALA A 24 -8.19 30.29 -8.46
CA ALA A 24 -9.30 30.61 -7.56
C ALA A 24 -8.83 30.99 -6.15
N LEU A 25 -7.83 30.28 -5.61
CA LEU A 25 -7.23 30.61 -4.31
C LEU A 25 -6.48 31.94 -4.34
N SER A 26 -5.80 32.25 -5.45
CA SER A 26 -5.13 33.54 -5.63
C SER A 26 -6.11 34.71 -5.63
N ASN A 27 -7.35 34.48 -6.06
CA ASN A 27 -8.44 35.45 -6.04
C ASN A 27 -9.14 35.56 -4.67
N GLN A 28 -8.56 35.00 -3.62
CA GLN A 28 -9.09 35.02 -2.25
C GLN A 28 -10.48 34.38 -2.10
N ILE A 29 -10.84 33.48 -3.02
CA ILE A 29 -12.09 32.71 -2.94
C ILE A 29 -11.93 31.71 -1.80
N ASP A 30 -12.84 31.75 -0.83
CA ASP A 30 -12.82 30.79 0.27
C ASP A 30 -13.18 29.39 -0.24
N TRP A 31 -12.64 28.36 0.39
CA TRP A 31 -12.76 26.98 -0.10
C TRP A 31 -14.20 26.47 -0.16
N LYS A 32 -15.08 27.00 0.71
CA LYS A 32 -16.52 26.70 0.67
C LYS A 32 -17.15 27.27 -0.60
N GLU A 33 -16.77 28.48 -0.98
CA GLU A 33 -17.21 29.11 -2.22
C GLU A 33 -16.61 28.39 -3.43
N LEU A 34 -15.33 28.01 -3.37
CA LEU A 34 -14.70 27.22 -4.42
C LEU A 34 -15.44 25.89 -4.68
N ALA A 35 -15.88 25.20 -3.62
CA ALA A 35 -16.68 23.98 -3.77
C ALA A 35 -18.02 24.26 -4.48
N LEU A 36 -18.68 25.38 -4.14
CA LEU A 36 -19.92 25.80 -4.82
C LEU A 36 -19.67 26.15 -6.29
N ILE A 37 -18.58 26.86 -6.59
CA ILE A 37 -18.17 27.23 -7.96
C ILE A 37 -17.87 25.97 -8.78
N VAL A 38 -17.17 24.99 -8.20
CA VAL A 38 -16.89 23.71 -8.86
C VAL A 38 -18.18 22.94 -9.11
N GLU A 39 -19.13 22.95 -8.19
CA GLU A 39 -20.42 22.28 -8.36
C GLU A 39 -21.29 22.95 -9.45
N ASP A 40 -21.31 24.28 -9.51
CA ASP A 40 -21.95 25.04 -10.59
C ASP A 40 -21.27 24.81 -11.94
N ALA A 41 -19.93 24.77 -11.97
CA ALA A 41 -19.16 24.43 -13.17
C ALA A 41 -19.44 23.00 -13.67
N LYS A 42 -19.65 22.04 -12.75
CA LYS A 42 -20.11 20.69 -13.11
C LYS A 42 -21.52 20.70 -13.71
N GLN A 43 -22.44 21.51 -13.19
CA GLN A 43 -23.79 21.64 -13.76
C GLN A 43 -23.78 22.25 -15.16
N ARG A 44 -22.74 23.03 -15.49
CA ARG A 44 -22.50 23.57 -16.83
C ARG A 44 -21.75 22.61 -17.76
N ASP A 45 -21.50 21.38 -17.31
CA ASP A 45 -20.73 20.36 -18.02
C ASP A 45 -19.32 20.81 -18.42
N ASP A 46 -18.65 21.59 -17.55
CA ASP A 46 -17.27 22.01 -17.78
C ASP A 46 -16.33 20.79 -17.77
N PRO A 47 -15.53 20.56 -18.84
CA PRO A 47 -14.75 19.34 -19.00
C PRO A 47 -13.67 19.16 -17.93
N ILE A 48 -13.25 20.24 -17.27
CA ILE A 48 -12.23 20.21 -16.20
C ILE A 48 -12.89 19.95 -14.85
N ALA A 49 -14.02 20.62 -14.56
CA ALA A 49 -14.71 20.53 -13.28
C ALA A 49 -15.38 19.17 -13.08
N CYS A 50 -15.86 18.53 -14.16
CA CYS A 50 -16.41 17.17 -14.12
C CYS A 50 -15.41 16.11 -13.61
N HIS A 51 -14.11 16.36 -13.73
CA HIS A 51 -13.08 15.46 -13.20
C HIS A 51 -12.82 15.64 -11.70
N ILE A 52 -13.27 16.74 -11.09
CA ILE A 52 -13.03 17.03 -9.67
C ILE A 52 -14.14 16.37 -8.85
N VAL A 53 -13.81 15.37 -8.04
CA VAL A 53 -14.81 14.69 -7.20
C VAL A 53 -14.97 15.43 -5.88
N GLU A 54 -13.86 15.65 -5.19
CA GLU A 54 -13.85 16.22 -3.84
C GLU A 54 -12.59 17.07 -3.65
N LEU A 55 -12.71 18.18 -2.93
CA LEU A 55 -11.58 19.00 -2.49
C LEU A 55 -11.35 18.72 -1.00
N LYS A 56 -10.12 18.38 -0.60
CA LYS A 56 -9.70 18.10 0.78
C LYS A 56 -8.85 19.24 1.31
N LEU A 57 -9.54 20.17 1.96
CA LEU A 57 -9.05 21.48 2.38
C LEU A 57 -7.91 21.39 3.40
N GLN A 58 -8.02 20.48 4.36
CA GLN A 58 -7.09 20.39 5.51
C GLN A 58 -5.67 19.97 5.09
N THR A 59 -5.53 19.32 3.94
CA THR A 59 -4.27 18.71 3.49
C THR A 59 -3.78 19.23 2.14
N SER A 60 -4.38 20.32 1.61
CA SER A 60 -4.10 20.83 0.25
C SER A 60 -4.17 19.72 -0.82
N GLN A 61 -5.18 18.86 -0.73
CA GLN A 61 -5.36 17.71 -1.63
C GLN A 61 -6.69 17.80 -2.36
N ALA A 62 -6.74 17.25 -3.57
CA ALA A 62 -7.96 17.07 -4.34
C ALA A 62 -8.10 15.60 -4.74
N VAL A 63 -9.34 15.11 -4.78
CA VAL A 63 -9.68 13.80 -5.35
C VAL A 63 -10.15 14.04 -6.78
N ILE A 64 -9.37 13.54 -7.73
CA ILE A 64 -9.62 13.70 -9.16
C ILE A 64 -9.97 12.33 -9.75
N ARG A 65 -11.00 12.32 -10.58
CA ARG A 65 -11.46 11.17 -11.34
C ARG A 65 -10.76 11.13 -12.69
N LEU A 66 -9.89 10.14 -12.86
CA LEU A 66 -9.10 9.96 -14.08
C LEU A 66 -9.53 8.69 -14.81
N LYS A 67 -9.59 8.77 -16.13
CA LYS A 67 -9.85 7.64 -17.04
C LYS A 67 -8.62 7.41 -17.90
N ASP A 68 -8.34 6.16 -18.26
CA ASP A 68 -7.28 5.85 -19.20
C ASP A 68 -7.71 6.24 -20.64
N PRO A 69 -6.99 7.13 -21.34
CA PRO A 69 -7.30 7.46 -22.73
C PRO A 69 -7.16 6.28 -23.71
N PHE A 70 -6.43 5.22 -23.34
CA PHE A 70 -6.09 4.11 -24.23
C PHE A 70 -6.90 2.83 -24.00
N GLU A 71 -7.53 2.69 -22.83
CA GLU A 71 -8.27 1.48 -22.43
C GLU A 71 -9.61 1.31 -23.20
N SER A 72 -10.13 2.39 -23.80
CA SER A 72 -11.34 2.39 -24.65
C SER A 72 -11.16 1.81 -26.06
N SER A 73 -9.95 1.41 -26.47
CA SER A 73 -9.67 0.96 -27.86
C SER A 73 -9.37 -0.53 -28.02
N SER A 74 -9.26 -1.27 -26.92
CA SER A 74 -8.91 -2.69 -26.93
C SER A 74 -10.11 -3.58 -26.58
N ASP A 75 -11.08 -3.63 -27.51
CA ASP A 75 -12.11 -4.68 -27.60
C ASP A 75 -11.49 -6.03 -28.05
N VAL A 76 -10.55 -6.59 -27.28
CA VAL A 76 -10.09 -7.98 -27.44
C VAL A 76 -9.41 -8.45 -26.15
N ASN A 77 -10.20 -8.83 -25.14
CA ASN A 77 -9.90 -10.03 -24.35
C ASN A 77 -11.07 -10.40 -23.42
N GLU A 78 -11.99 -11.16 -24.01
CA GLU A 78 -12.93 -12.01 -23.31
C GLU A 78 -12.20 -13.25 -22.76
N THR A 79 -11.58 -13.17 -21.58
CA THR A 79 -11.48 -14.34 -20.67
C THR A 79 -11.04 -13.92 -19.26
N LEU A 80 -11.74 -14.45 -18.25
CA LEU A 80 -11.38 -14.55 -16.81
C LEU A 80 -12.00 -13.52 -15.84
N MET A 81 -13.25 -13.85 -15.47
CA MET A 81 -13.80 -13.95 -14.10
C MET A 81 -13.80 -12.74 -13.13
N GLU A 82 -15.05 -12.42 -12.72
CA GLU A 82 -15.50 -12.03 -11.37
C GLU A 82 -14.80 -10.87 -10.65
N SER A 83 -15.31 -9.65 -10.89
CA SER A 83 -16.13 -8.92 -9.91
C SER A 83 -16.43 -7.50 -10.42
N GLY A 84 -17.69 -7.23 -10.79
CA GLY A 84 -18.26 -5.89 -10.92
C GLY A 84 -17.65 -4.95 -11.97
N LYS A 85 -18.07 -5.08 -13.24
CA LYS A 85 -17.97 -3.98 -14.22
C LYS A 85 -18.73 -2.76 -13.68
N LYS A 86 -18.03 -1.74 -13.18
CA LYS A 86 -18.63 -0.44 -12.84
C LYS A 86 -17.63 0.68 -13.14
N HIS A 87 -17.86 1.33 -14.29
CA HIS A 87 -17.33 2.62 -14.72
C HIS A 87 -15.81 2.84 -14.55
N GLU A 88 -15.13 2.83 -15.69
CA GLU A 88 -13.71 3.04 -16.01
C GLU A 88 -13.16 4.41 -15.56
N TYR A 89 -13.26 4.69 -14.27
CA TYR A 89 -12.85 5.93 -13.66
C TYR A 89 -12.20 5.60 -12.31
N THR A 90 -10.92 5.94 -12.18
CA THR A 90 -10.20 5.75 -10.93
C THR A 90 -10.08 7.07 -10.20
N GLU A 91 -10.43 7.06 -8.92
CA GLU A 91 -10.26 8.21 -8.04
C GLU A 91 -8.83 8.23 -7.47
N VAL A 92 -8.13 9.30 -7.78
CA VAL A 92 -6.73 9.53 -7.40
C VAL A 92 -6.65 10.79 -6.57
N VAL A 93 -5.96 10.69 -5.43
CA VAL A 93 -5.67 11.85 -4.59
C VAL A 93 -4.44 12.55 -5.14
N VAL A 94 -4.56 13.84 -5.38
CA VAL A 94 -3.54 14.70 -5.98
C VAL A 94 -3.27 15.86 -5.02
N ASP A 95 -2.00 16.16 -4.78
CA ASP A 95 -1.62 17.33 -3.98
C ASP A 95 -1.68 18.57 -4.90
N ILE A 96 -2.38 19.62 -4.48
CA ILE A 96 -2.62 20.84 -5.28
C ILE A 96 -1.35 21.70 -5.36
N ASP A 97 -0.47 21.59 -4.36
CA ASP A 97 0.77 22.38 -4.28
C ASP A 97 1.83 21.96 -5.29
N VAL A 98 1.63 20.85 -6.02
CA VAL A 98 2.67 20.22 -6.84
C VAL A 98 2.11 19.72 -8.17
N ASN A 99 2.98 19.72 -9.19
CA ASN A 99 2.62 19.30 -10.54
C ASN A 99 2.22 17.81 -10.63
N ALA A 100 1.44 17.44 -11.66
CA ALA A 100 0.95 16.07 -11.88
C ALA A 100 2.08 15.02 -11.89
N LEU A 101 3.21 15.30 -12.54
CA LEU A 101 4.35 14.38 -12.60
C LEU A 101 5.00 14.14 -11.23
N THR A 102 5.10 15.18 -10.40
CA THR A 102 5.65 15.06 -9.05
C THR A 102 4.70 14.23 -8.18
N ASN A 103 3.39 14.42 -8.36
CA ASN A 103 2.38 13.59 -7.71
C ASN A 103 2.46 12.12 -8.17
N ALA A 104 2.66 11.85 -9.46
CA ALA A 104 2.89 10.49 -9.96
C ALA A 104 4.15 9.85 -9.35
N ARG A 105 5.26 10.59 -9.29
CA ARG A 105 6.52 10.14 -8.66
C ARG A 105 6.32 9.75 -7.18
N LYS A 106 5.59 10.55 -6.41
CA LYS A 106 5.26 10.22 -5.01
C LYS A 106 4.56 8.86 -4.90
N TYR A 107 3.67 8.51 -5.82
CA TYR A 107 3.03 7.19 -5.83
C TYR A 107 4.02 6.06 -6.15
N TYR A 108 4.93 6.27 -7.10
CA TYR A 108 6.00 5.29 -7.38
C TYR A 108 6.94 5.11 -6.19
N ASP A 109 7.34 6.18 -5.53
CA ASP A 109 8.22 6.14 -4.37
C ASP A 109 7.57 5.44 -3.18
N LYS A 110 6.28 5.73 -2.91
CA LYS A 110 5.50 5.01 -1.89
C LYS A 110 5.50 3.51 -2.13
N LYS A 111 5.28 3.07 -3.39
CA LYS A 111 5.32 1.65 -3.74
C LYS A 111 6.72 1.06 -3.54
N ARG A 112 7.76 1.74 -4.02
CA ARG A 112 9.15 1.27 -3.89
C ARG A 112 9.57 1.15 -2.42
N ALA A 113 9.15 2.10 -1.59
CA ALA A 113 9.38 2.07 -0.15
C ALA A 113 8.64 0.90 0.52
N ALA A 114 7.38 0.65 0.13
CA ALA A 114 6.61 -0.50 0.63
C ALA A 114 7.27 -1.83 0.26
N SER A 115 7.67 -2.02 -1.00
CA SER A 115 8.38 -3.21 -1.47
C SER A 115 9.67 -3.45 -0.68
N LYS A 116 10.48 -2.39 -0.46
CA LYS A 116 11.71 -2.49 0.34
C LYS A 116 11.44 -2.83 1.80
N LYS A 117 10.35 -2.31 2.39
CA LYS A 117 9.95 -2.64 3.76
C LYS A 117 9.55 -4.11 3.86
N GLU A 118 8.78 -4.60 2.91
CA GLU A 118 8.37 -5.99 2.82
C GLU A 118 9.58 -6.93 2.68
N GLU A 119 10.51 -6.65 1.75
CA GLU A 119 11.74 -7.42 1.58
C GLU A 119 12.56 -7.49 2.87
N LYS A 120 12.71 -6.36 3.57
CA LYS A 120 13.41 -6.31 4.85
C LYS A 120 12.71 -7.18 5.88
N THR A 121 11.40 -7.05 6.04
CA THR A 121 10.60 -7.86 6.96
C THR A 121 10.76 -9.34 6.63
N ILE A 122 10.58 -9.75 5.38
CA ILE A 122 10.75 -11.15 4.95
C ILE A 122 12.16 -11.66 5.25
N SER A 123 13.19 -10.87 4.98
CA SER A 123 14.58 -11.27 5.22
C SER A 123 14.87 -11.47 6.71
N VAL A 124 14.34 -10.59 7.57
CA VAL A 124 14.48 -10.68 9.03
C VAL A 124 13.67 -11.86 9.56
N SER A 125 12.42 -12.02 9.12
CA SER A 125 11.57 -13.16 9.47
C SER A 125 12.23 -14.49 9.08
N ARG A 126 12.83 -14.60 7.89
CA ARG A 126 13.58 -15.80 7.48
C ARG A 126 14.76 -16.10 8.42
N LYS A 127 15.50 -15.09 8.86
CA LYS A 127 16.61 -15.27 9.82
C LYS A 127 16.11 -15.77 11.17
N ILE A 128 15.03 -15.18 11.68
CA ILE A 128 14.40 -15.57 12.96
C ILE A 128 13.87 -17.01 12.88
N LEU A 129 13.21 -17.38 11.77
CA LEU A 129 12.73 -18.74 11.59
C LEU A 129 13.88 -19.75 11.55
N LYS A 130 14.96 -19.45 10.83
CA LYS A 130 16.14 -20.31 10.79
C LYS A 130 16.77 -20.51 12.18
N SER A 131 16.89 -19.44 12.98
CA SER A 131 17.44 -19.55 14.34
C SER A 131 16.50 -20.29 15.30
N ALA A 132 15.18 -20.09 15.17
CA ALA A 132 14.19 -20.82 15.94
C ALA A 132 14.20 -22.32 15.63
N VAL A 133 14.25 -22.68 14.33
CA VAL A 133 14.41 -24.07 13.88
C VAL A 133 15.69 -24.68 14.44
N HIS A 134 16.82 -24.00 14.32
CA HIS A 134 18.10 -24.48 14.84
C HIS A 134 18.08 -24.69 16.37
N ASN A 135 17.52 -23.76 17.14
CA ASN A 135 17.42 -23.90 18.59
C ASN A 135 16.48 -25.07 18.98
N ALA A 136 15.38 -25.26 18.26
CA ALA A 136 14.49 -26.40 18.48
C ALA A 136 15.20 -27.74 18.22
N GLU A 137 15.99 -27.85 17.14
CA GLU A 137 16.80 -29.03 16.86
C GLU A 137 17.83 -29.30 17.96
N MET A 138 18.51 -28.26 18.46
CA MET A 138 19.45 -28.39 19.56
C MET A 138 18.77 -28.86 20.85
N LYS A 139 17.59 -28.31 21.18
CA LYS A 139 16.77 -28.77 22.31
C LYS A 139 16.32 -30.23 22.16
N MET A 140 15.97 -30.67 20.95
CA MET A 140 15.64 -32.07 20.69
C MET A 140 16.85 -32.99 20.90
N LYS A 141 18.04 -32.57 20.45
CA LYS A 141 19.28 -33.34 20.66
C LYS A 141 19.64 -33.44 22.14
N THR A 142 19.58 -32.33 22.90
CA THR A 142 19.87 -32.35 24.34
C THR A 142 18.83 -33.14 25.13
N ALA A 143 17.55 -33.08 24.75
CA ALA A 143 16.52 -33.92 25.37
C ALA A 143 16.78 -35.42 25.14
N LYS A 144 17.20 -35.81 23.92
CA LYS A 144 17.58 -37.20 23.62
C LYS A 144 18.79 -37.66 24.45
N THR A 145 19.83 -36.84 24.57
CA THR A 145 21.00 -37.23 25.37
C THR A 145 20.69 -37.32 26.86
N VAL A 146 19.89 -36.39 27.41
CA VAL A 146 19.43 -36.47 28.80
C VAL A 146 18.60 -37.73 29.03
N ALA A 147 17.67 -38.06 28.13
CA ALA A 147 16.88 -39.28 28.22
C ALA A 147 17.77 -40.55 28.24
N GLN A 148 18.74 -40.63 27.33
CA GLN A 148 19.71 -41.73 27.30
C GLN A 148 20.54 -41.82 28.59
N ILE A 149 20.99 -40.68 29.14
CA ILE A 149 21.71 -40.64 30.42
C ILE A 149 20.81 -41.14 31.56
N THR A 150 19.55 -40.73 31.61
CA THR A 150 18.61 -41.17 32.66
C THR A 150 18.29 -42.66 32.57
N GLU A 151 18.20 -43.23 31.36
CA GLU A 151 17.99 -44.67 31.16
C GLU A 151 19.16 -45.52 31.67
N VAL A 152 20.40 -45.04 31.51
CA VAL A 152 21.60 -45.70 32.03
C VAL A 152 21.73 -45.53 33.54
N ARG A 153 21.36 -44.36 34.08
CA ARG A 153 21.42 -44.04 35.52
C ARG A 153 20.23 -44.57 36.30
N LYS A 154 19.74 -45.79 36.02
CA LYS A 154 18.73 -46.43 36.87
C LYS A 154 19.25 -46.45 38.32
N PRO A 155 18.54 -45.88 39.29
CA PRO A 155 18.99 -45.85 40.67
C PRO A 155 19.13 -47.29 41.16
N MET A 156 20.37 -47.72 41.37
CA MET A 156 20.69 -49.00 41.97
C MET A 156 20.40 -48.91 43.46
N TRP A 157 19.11 -48.98 43.82
CA TRP A 157 18.63 -48.84 45.20
C TRP A 157 19.29 -49.86 46.15
N TYR A 158 19.73 -51.01 45.64
CA TYR A 158 20.49 -52.01 46.38
C TYR A 158 21.88 -51.54 46.84
N VAL A 159 22.56 -50.63 46.12
CA VAL A 159 23.90 -50.15 46.50
C VAL A 159 23.85 -49.22 47.71
N TYR A 160 22.74 -48.49 47.88
CA TYR A 160 22.52 -47.65 49.07
C TYR A 160 22.26 -48.49 50.33
N LEU A 161 21.73 -49.71 50.22
CA LEU A 161 21.51 -50.60 51.36
C LEU A 161 22.80 -51.26 51.88
N TYR A 162 23.82 -51.46 51.02
CA TYR A 162 25.12 -52.01 51.42
C TYR A 162 26.10 -50.98 51.99
N ALA A 163 25.87 -49.67 51.77
CA ALA A 163 26.77 -48.61 52.23
C ALA A 163 26.44 -48.08 53.65
N MET A 164 25.38 -48.58 54.29
CA MET A 164 24.89 -48.12 55.61
C MET A 164 25.06 -49.16 56.74
N THR A 165 25.69 -50.31 56.46
CA THR A 165 26.10 -51.33 57.44
C THR A 165 27.60 -51.27 57.70
#